data_AF-A0A1Y4RIN2-F1
#
_entry.id   AF-A0A1Y4RIN2-F1
#
_cell.length_a   1.000
_cell.length_b   1.000
_cell.length_c   1.000
_cell.angle_alpha   90.00
_cell.angle_beta   90.00
_cell.angle_gamma   90.00
#
_symmetry.space_group_name_H-M   'P 1'
#
loop_
_entity.id
_entity.type
_entity.pdbx_description
1 polymer ?
#
loop_
_entity_poly.entity_id
_entity_poly.type
_entity_poly.pdbx_seq_one_letter_code
_entity_poly.pdbx_strand_id
1 'polypeptide(L)'
;MSASEIVETNEKIAEKVVDGYKKIEEGVVGGYKIIEDGAVNGYKKIEKGAVDSFTKVSDTFIDKFFTKEGESVEEAKARLAKSKEENK
;
A
#
# COMPACT_ATOMS: atom_id res chain seq x y z
N MET A 1 -25.08 54.44 -2.09
CA MET A 1 -24.38 53.49 -1.20
C MET A 1 -23.34 54.25 -0.41
N SER A 2 -23.30 54.03 0.89
CA SER A 2 -22.28 54.54 1.80
C SER A 2 -20.98 53.76 1.62
N ALA A 3 -19.86 54.35 2.04
CA ALA A 3 -18.57 53.65 2.05
C ALA A 3 -18.61 52.38 2.91
N SER A 4 -19.37 52.38 4.01
CA SER A 4 -19.53 51.22 4.90
C SER A 4 -20.20 50.03 4.19
N GLU A 5 -21.23 50.28 3.37
CA GLU A 5 -21.93 49.21 2.63
C GLU A 5 -21.03 48.55 1.58
N ILE A 6 -20.12 49.33 0.97
CA ILE A 6 -19.15 48.82 0.00
C ILE A 6 -18.10 47.93 0.70
N VAL A 7 -17.61 48.35 1.87
CA VAL A 7 -16.64 47.56 2.66
C VAL A 7 -17.25 46.23 3.07
N GLU A 8 -18.47 46.22 3.64
CA GLU A 8 -19.15 44.98 4.05
C GLU A 8 -19.41 44.05 2.86
N THR A 9 -19.76 44.60 1.70
CA THR A 9 -19.95 43.80 0.48
C THR A 9 -18.64 43.14 0.05
N ASN A 10 -17.52 43.87 0.11
CA ASN A 10 -16.21 43.33 -0.24
C ASN A 10 -15.75 42.25 0.75
N GLU A 11 -16.02 42.41 2.04
CA GLU A 11 -15.74 41.38 3.06
C GLU A 11 -16.48 40.08 2.74
N LYS A 12 -17.78 40.15 2.44
CA LYS A 12 -18.58 38.98 2.03
C LYS A 12 -18.07 38.32 0.74
N ILE A 13 -17.56 39.10 -0.21
CA ILE A 13 -16.93 38.57 -1.42
C ILE A 13 -15.65 37.82 -1.05
N ALA A 14 -14.80 38.42 -0.23
CA ALA A 14 -13.55 37.81 0.21
C ALA A 14 -13.79 36.47 0.96
N GLU A 15 -14.77 36.43 1.87
CA GLU A 15 -15.15 35.20 2.57
C GLU A 15 -15.56 34.09 1.59
N LYS A 16 -16.45 34.39 0.64
CA LYS A 16 -16.89 33.40 -0.36
C LYS A 16 -15.74 32.91 -1.24
N VAL A 17 -14.81 33.79 -1.57
CA VAL A 17 -13.61 33.43 -2.36
C VAL A 17 -12.71 32.48 -1.57
N VAL A 18 -12.44 32.79 -0.30
CA VAL A 18 -11.64 31.94 0.60
C VAL A 18 -12.30 30.57 0.80
N ASP A 19 -13.61 30.54 1.04
CA ASP A 19 -14.37 29.29 1.17
C ASP A 19 -14.33 28.45 -0.11
N GLY A 20 -14.43 29.09 -1.27
CA GLY A 20 -14.28 28.44 -2.56
C GLY A 20 -12.91 27.78 -2.73
N TYR A 21 -11.84 28.52 -2.43
CA TYR A 21 -10.48 27.98 -2.48
C TYR A 21 -10.28 26.81 -1.51
N LYS A 22 -10.77 26.93 -0.27
CA LYS A 22 -10.64 25.87 0.73
C LYS A 22 -11.31 24.56 0.29
N LYS A 23 -12.49 24.63 -0.31
CA LYS A 23 -13.19 23.45 -0.86
C LYS A 23 -12.41 22.78 -1.99
N ILE A 24 -11.80 23.59 -2.87
CA ILE A 24 -10.96 23.08 -3.96
C ILE A 24 -9.73 22.38 -3.37
N GLU A 25 -9.06 23.00 -2.40
CA GLU A 25 -7.90 22.43 -1.71
C GLU A 25 -8.24 21.08 -1.06
N GLU A 26 -9.32 21.03 -0.28
CA GLU A 26 -9.79 19.80 0.39
C GLU A 26 -10.10 18.69 -0.65
N GLY A 27 -10.75 19.05 -1.76
CA GLY A 27 -11.06 18.10 -2.84
C GLY A 27 -9.80 17.57 -3.53
N VAL A 28 -8.82 18.44 -3.80
CA VAL A 28 -7.54 18.07 -4.44
C VAL A 28 -6.73 17.16 -3.50
N VAL A 29 -6.56 17.55 -2.24
CA VAL A 29 -5.83 16.76 -1.24
C VAL A 29 -6.50 15.40 -1.02
N GLY A 30 -7.83 15.37 -0.92
CA GLY A 30 -8.60 14.14 -0.79
C GLY A 30 -8.44 13.22 -2.01
N GLY A 31 -8.50 13.79 -3.21
CA GLY A 31 -8.28 13.05 -4.46
C GLY A 31 -6.89 12.42 -4.53
N TYR A 32 -5.83 13.17 -4.19
CA TYR A 32 -4.47 12.64 -4.14
C TYR A 32 -4.33 11.49 -3.15
N LYS A 33 -4.91 11.63 -1.95
CA LYS A 33 -4.85 10.57 -0.94
C LYS A 33 -5.51 9.27 -1.42
N ILE A 34 -6.64 9.35 -2.11
CA ILE A 34 -7.32 8.19 -2.69
C ILE A 34 -6.43 7.49 -3.73
N ILE A 35 -5.77 8.27 -4.59
CA ILE A 35 -4.86 7.73 -5.62
C ILE A 35 -3.65 7.05 -4.98
N GLU A 36 -3.04 7.69 -3.99
CA GLU A 36 -1.91 7.14 -3.23
C GLU A 36 -2.29 5.82 -2.55
N ASP A 37 -3.39 5.81 -1.81
CA ASP A 37 -3.90 4.61 -1.13
C ASP A 37 -4.20 3.50 -2.12
N GLY A 38 -4.80 3.82 -3.28
CA GLY A 38 -5.08 2.88 -4.35
C GLY A 38 -3.81 2.24 -4.92
N ALA A 39 -2.80 3.05 -5.23
CA ALA A 39 -1.53 2.57 -5.78
C ALA A 39 -0.79 1.69 -4.77
N VAL A 40 -0.59 2.17 -3.53
CA VAL A 40 0.14 1.44 -2.48
C VAL A 40 -0.54 0.10 -2.16
N ASN A 41 -1.86 0.10 -2.00
CA ASN A 41 -2.60 -1.13 -1.72
C ASN A 41 -2.60 -2.11 -2.91
N GLY A 42 -2.65 -1.60 -4.14
CA GLY A 42 -2.52 -2.40 -5.35
C GLY A 42 -1.19 -3.15 -5.40
N TYR A 43 -0.07 -2.44 -5.19
CA TYR A 43 1.26 -3.05 -5.14
C TYR A 43 1.39 -4.10 -4.05
N LYS A 44 0.96 -3.79 -2.81
CA LYS A 44 1.01 -4.73 -1.69
C LYS A 44 0.24 -6.03 -1.98
N LYS A 45 -0.92 -5.94 -2.65
CA LYS A 45 -1.71 -7.13 -3.03
C LYS A 45 -0.98 -8.00 -4.05
N ILE A 46 -0.38 -7.38 -5.06
CA ILE A 46 0.37 -8.10 -6.10
C ILE A 46 1.59 -8.79 -5.48
N GLU A 47 2.36 -8.06 -4.67
CA GLU A 47 3.53 -8.58 -3.97
C GLU A 47 3.15 -9.78 -3.10
N LYS A 48 2.14 -9.63 -2.24
CA LYS A 48 1.66 -10.71 -1.38
C LYS A 48 1.22 -11.93 -2.20
N GLY A 49 0.43 -11.71 -3.26
CA GLY A 49 -0.03 -12.79 -4.13
C GLY A 49 1.11 -13.56 -4.80
N ALA A 50 2.14 -12.85 -5.27
CA ALA A 50 3.33 -13.45 -5.87
C ALA A 50 4.14 -14.26 -4.84
N VAL A 51 4.42 -13.69 -3.66
CA VAL A 51 5.19 -14.36 -2.60
C VAL A 51 4.44 -15.60 -2.07
N ASP A 52 3.14 -15.48 -1.81
CA ASP A 52 2.31 -16.59 -1.32
C ASP A 52 2.27 -17.73 -2.35
N SER A 53 2.10 -17.41 -3.64
CA SER A 53 2.03 -18.41 -4.71
C SER A 53 3.37 -19.10 -4.91
N PHE A 54 4.47 -18.34 -4.91
CA PHE A 54 5.82 -18.89 -5.01
C PHE A 54 6.11 -19.81 -3.82
N THR A 55 5.76 -19.38 -2.60
CA THR A 55 5.94 -20.19 -1.38
C THR A 55 5.19 -21.51 -1.51
N LYS A 56 3.92 -21.51 -1.93
CA LYS A 56 3.14 -22.76 -2.13
C LYS A 56 3.77 -23.71 -3.15
N VAL A 57 4.25 -23.19 -4.28
CA VAL A 57 4.93 -24.00 -5.30
C VAL A 57 6.23 -24.57 -4.76
N SER A 58 7.02 -23.75 -4.07
CA SER A 58 8.26 -24.17 -3.41
C SER A 58 8.00 -25.27 -2.38
N ASP A 59 6.95 -25.12 -1.58
CA ASP A 59 6.60 -26.06 -0.51
C ASP A 59 6.19 -27.41 -1.09
N THR A 60 5.37 -27.39 -2.15
CA THR A 60 4.98 -28.60 -2.89
C THR A 60 6.20 -29.31 -3.50
N PHE A 61 7.15 -28.54 -4.04
CA PHE A 61 8.37 -29.09 -4.62
C PHE A 61 9.27 -29.72 -3.56
N ILE A 62 9.44 -29.06 -2.41
CA ILE A 62 10.24 -29.58 -1.29
C ILE A 62 9.60 -30.84 -0.72
N ASP A 63 8.28 -30.82 -0.48
CA ASP A 63 7.53 -31.97 0.00
C ASP A 63 7.67 -33.18 -0.93
N LYS A 64 7.63 -32.96 -2.25
CA LYS A 64 7.66 -34.05 -3.21
C LYS A 64 9.04 -34.64 -3.43
N PHE A 65 10.10 -33.83 -3.33
CA PHE A 65 11.43 -34.23 -3.81
C PHE A 65 12.53 -34.20 -2.74
N PHE A 66 12.31 -33.51 -1.62
CA PHE A 66 13.39 -33.24 -0.66
C PHE A 66 13.08 -33.59 0.78
N THR A 67 11.82 -33.81 1.17
CA THR A 67 11.48 -34.35 2.50
C THR A 67 11.91 -35.82 2.60
N LYS A 68 12.26 -36.22 3.81
CA LYS A 68 12.53 -37.61 4.19
C LYS A 68 11.34 -38.18 4.95
N GLU A 69 11.31 -39.49 5.17
CA GLU A 69 10.24 -40.14 5.92
C GLU A 69 10.11 -39.53 7.34
N GLY A 70 8.92 -39.05 7.65
CA GLY A 70 8.61 -38.38 8.92
C GLY A 70 9.11 -36.93 9.05
N GLU A 71 9.73 -36.36 8.00
CA GLU A 71 10.22 -34.97 8.00
C GLU A 71 9.16 -34.02 7.41
N SER A 72 8.91 -32.91 8.09
CA SER A 72 8.04 -31.83 7.59
C SER A 72 8.74 -30.96 6.53
N VAL A 73 7.96 -30.18 5.78
CA VAL A 73 8.48 -29.25 4.76
C VAL A 73 9.36 -28.18 5.39
N GLU A 74 8.97 -27.65 6.55
CA GLU A 74 9.75 -26.67 7.32
C GLU A 74 11.10 -27.23 7.77
N GLU A 75 11.13 -28.47 8.27
CA GLU A 75 12.36 -29.15 8.67
C GLU A 75 13.27 -29.40 7.46
N ALA A 76 12.71 -29.86 6.34
CA ALA A 76 13.44 -30.05 5.10
C ALA A 76 14.05 -28.73 4.58
N LYS A 77 13.29 -27.61 4.63
CA LYS A 77 13.83 -26.26 4.31
C LYS A 77 15.01 -25.89 5.20
N ALA A 78 14.87 -26.04 6.52
CA ALA A 78 15.92 -25.71 7.47
C ALA A 78 17.19 -26.54 7.25
N ARG A 79 17.03 -27.85 7.00
CA ARG A 79 18.13 -28.75 6.66
C ARG A 79 18.83 -28.33 5.37
N LEU A 80 18.07 -28.06 4.30
CA LEU A 80 18.63 -27.62 3.00
C LEU A 80 19.40 -26.30 3.13
N ALA A 81 18.88 -25.34 3.91
CA ALA A 81 19.56 -24.07 4.17
C ALA A 81 20.89 -24.28 4.90
N LYS A 82 20.90 -25.10 5.96
CA LYS A 82 22.11 -25.45 6.70
C LYS A 82 23.14 -26.17 5.81
N SER A 83 22.71 -27.15 5.02
CA SER A 83 23.60 -27.84 4.07
C SER A 83 24.22 -26.89 3.05
N LYS A 84 23.52 -25.83 2.62
CA LYS A 84 24.10 -24.82 1.72
C LYS A 84 25.21 -24.00 2.38
N GLU A 85 25.08 -23.69 3.66
CA GLU A 85 26.10 -22.93 4.41
C GLU A 85 27.34 -23.77 4.70
N GLU A 86 27.16 -25.06 5.01
CA GLU A 86 28.26 -25.99 5.27
C GLU A 86 29.06 -26.35 4.00
N ASN A 87 28.43 -26.26 2.82
CA ASN A 87 29.04 -26.55 1.52
C ASN A 87 29.51 -25.29 0.78
N LYS A 88 29.64 -24.15 1.48
CA LYS A 88 30.06 -22.87 0.94
C LYS A 88 31.53 -22.60 1.22
#